data_AF-A0A842VXF9-F1
#
_entry.id   AF-A0A842VXF9-F1
#
_cell.length_a   1.000
_cell.length_b   1.000
_cell.length_c   1.000
_cell.angle_alpha   90.00
_cell.angle_beta   90.00
_cell.angle_gamma   90.00
#
_symmetry.space_group_name_H-M   'P 1'
#
loop_
_entity.id
_entity.type
_entity.pdbx_description
1 polymer ?
#
loop_
_entity_poly.entity_id
_entity_poly.type
_entity_poly.pdbx_seq_one_letter_code
_entity_poly.pdbx_strand_id
1 'polypeptide(L)'
;MRKYDKKIQYAMELIKKGLTYREIQDELHAKFNSSISNSTIKKLHRKIEEEYSKDAEIARLKKELKVFKDLYFELLEKVDELESKNKNHS
;
A
#
# COMPACT_ATOMS: atom_id res chain seq x y z
N MET A 1 -13.54 20.49 10.85
CA MET A 1 -13.21 19.06 10.97
C MET A 1 -14.05 18.47 12.11
N ARG A 2 -14.95 17.52 11.84
CA ARG A 2 -15.93 17.07 12.85
C ARG A 2 -15.21 16.20 13.90
N LYS A 3 -15.61 16.27 15.18
CA LYS A 3 -15.03 15.44 16.26
C LYS A 3 -15.05 13.94 15.95
N TYR A 4 -16.06 13.50 15.18
CA TYR A 4 -16.19 12.11 14.73
C TYR A 4 -15.03 11.67 13.82
N ASP A 5 -14.55 12.55 12.93
CA ASP A 5 -13.47 12.24 11.99
C ASP A 5 -12.14 12.02 12.73
N LYS A 6 -11.87 12.86 13.74
CA LYS A 6 -10.67 12.72 14.60
C LYS A 6 -10.66 11.42 15.40
N LYS A 7 -11.83 10.98 15.86
CA LYS A 7 -11.95 9.72 16.60
C LYS A 7 -11.69 8.51 15.71
N ILE A 8 -12.25 8.51 14.51
CA ILE A 8 -12.01 7.44 13.52
C ILE A 8 -10.53 7.38 13.12
N GLN A 9 -9.91 8.53 12.87
CA GLN A 9 -8.47 8.60 12.57
C GLN A 9 -7.63 8.01 13.72
N TYR A 10 -7.92 8.39 14.96
CA TYR A 10 -7.22 7.84 16.12
C TYR A 10 -7.43 6.32 16.24
N ALA A 11 -8.66 5.83 16.05
CA ALA A 11 -8.92 4.39 16.06
C ALA A 11 -8.12 3.65 14.98
N MET A 12 -7.98 4.23 13.78
CA MET A 12 -7.13 3.66 12.72
C MET A 12 -5.66 3.60 13.12
N GLU A 13 -5.13 4.65 13.77
CA GLU A 13 -3.74 4.65 14.28
C GLU A 13 -3.51 3.55 15.31
N LEU A 14 -4.46 3.35 16.23
CA LEU A 14 -4.37 2.29 17.25
C LEU A 14 -4.42 0.89 16.62
N ILE A 15 -5.26 0.70 15.60
CA ILE A 15 -5.31 -0.55 14.83
C ILE A 15 -3.96 -0.79 14.13
N LYS A 16 -3.37 0.23 13.49
CA LYS A 16 -2.06 0.12 12.83
C LYS A 16 -0.93 -0.21 13.82
N LYS A 17 -1.06 0.16 15.10
CA LYS A 17 -0.15 -0.22 16.18
C LYS A 17 -0.37 -1.66 16.70
N GLY A 18 -1.39 -2.36 16.23
CA GLY A 18 -1.68 -3.76 16.61
C GLY A 18 -2.42 -3.92 17.92
N LEU A 19 -3.08 -2.87 18.43
CA LEU A 19 -3.85 -2.97 19.67
C LEU A 19 -5.09 -3.86 19.49
N THR A 20 -5.43 -4.59 20.54
CA THR A 20 -6.66 -5.39 20.61
C THR A 20 -7.90 -4.50 20.69
N TYR A 21 -9.06 -5.07 20.38
CA TYR A 21 -10.34 -4.34 20.47
C TYR A 21 -10.53 -3.68 21.84
N ARG A 22 -10.19 -4.38 22.93
CA ARG A 22 -10.38 -3.87 24.30
C ARG A 22 -9.50 -2.66 24.56
N GLU A 23 -8.21 -2.76 24.23
CA GLU A 23 -7.25 -1.66 24.38
C GLU A 23 -7.66 -0.44 23.53
N ILE A 24 -8.17 -0.68 22.31
CA ILE A 24 -8.71 0.39 21.47
C ILE A 24 -9.89 1.08 22.14
N GLN A 25 -10.82 0.34 22.77
CA GLN A 25 -11.95 0.95 23.49
C GLN A 25 -11.47 1.78 24.70
N ASP A 26 -10.50 1.26 25.45
CA ASP A 26 -9.94 1.93 26.63
C ASP A 26 -9.27 3.25 26.23
N GLU A 27 -8.45 3.23 25.17
CA GLU A 27 -7.82 4.43 24.58
C GLU A 27 -8.83 5.45 24.05
N LEU A 28 -9.90 4.98 23.40
CA LEU A 28 -10.97 5.84 22.89
C LEU A 28 -11.77 6.48 24.03
N HIS A 29 -12.05 5.73 25.10
CA HIS A 29 -12.67 6.26 26.30
C HIS A 29 -11.77 7.29 26.99
N ALA A 30 -10.49 6.99 27.19
CA ALA A 30 -9.56 7.91 27.82
C ALA A 30 -9.44 9.25 27.07
N LYS A 31 -9.40 9.22 25.73
CA LYS A 31 -9.16 10.41 24.91
C LYS A 31 -10.41 11.19 24.52
N PHE A 32 -11.53 10.50 24.29
CA PHE A 32 -12.76 11.10 23.75
C PHE A 32 -13.98 10.94 24.66
N ASN A 33 -13.79 10.37 25.87
CA ASN A 33 -14.86 10.00 26.80
C ASN A 33 -15.99 9.19 26.14
N SER A 34 -15.66 8.44 25.07
CA SER A 34 -16.67 7.72 24.29
C SER A 34 -16.04 6.72 23.33
N SER A 35 -16.69 5.56 23.23
CA SER A 35 -16.28 4.42 22.42
C SER A 35 -16.70 4.47 20.94
N ILE A 36 -16.31 3.43 20.20
CA ILE A 36 -16.77 3.14 18.84
C ILE A 36 -17.27 1.69 18.81
N SER A 37 -18.37 1.45 18.09
CA SER A 37 -18.94 0.11 17.95
C SER A 37 -17.93 -0.91 17.38
N ASN A 38 -18.04 -2.16 17.84
CA ASN A 38 -17.20 -3.25 17.34
C ASN A 38 -17.31 -3.43 15.81
N SER A 39 -18.52 -3.28 15.24
CA SER A 39 -18.71 -3.39 13.79
C SER A 39 -17.96 -2.30 13.03
N THR A 40 -17.88 -1.08 13.57
CA THR A 40 -17.05 0.00 13.01
C THR A 40 -15.56 -0.35 13.12
N ILE A 41 -15.07 -0.83 14.27
CA ILE A 41 -13.65 -1.23 14.43
C ILE A 41 -13.28 -2.34 13.43
N LYS A 42 -14.14 -3.36 13.27
CA LYS A 42 -13.95 -4.42 12.26
C LYS A 42 -13.87 -3.87 10.84
N LYS A 43 -14.74 -2.90 10.49
CA LYS A 43 -14.68 -2.23 9.18
C LYS A 43 -13.37 -1.46 8.99
N LEU A 44 -12.84 -0.83 10.04
CA LEU A 44 -11.55 -0.13 9.98
C LEU A 44 -10.38 -1.10 9.82
N HIS A 45 -10.38 -2.22 10.56
CA HIS A 45 -9.40 -3.30 10.38
C HIS A 45 -9.36 -3.78 8.94
N ARG A 46 -10.52 -4.15 8.38
CA ARG A 46 -10.60 -4.61 6.99
C ARG A 46 -10.08 -3.56 6.00
N LYS A 47 -10.41 -2.28 6.20
CA LYS A 47 -9.89 -1.21 5.34
C LYS A 47 -8.37 -1.10 5.39
N ILE A 48 -7.78 -1.25 6.58
CA ILE A 48 -6.32 -1.21 6.77
C ILE A 48 -5.66 -2.44 6.15
N GLU A 49 -6.25 -3.62 6.28
CA GLU A 49 -5.77 -4.84 5.62
C GLU A 49 -5.86 -4.72 4.08
N GLU A 50 -6.95 -4.16 3.56
CA GLU A 50 -7.09 -3.84 2.13
C GLU A 50 -6.05 -2.82 1.66
N GLU A 51 -5.73 -1.81 2.49
CA GLU A 51 -4.66 -0.83 2.23
C GLU A 51 -3.29 -1.52 2.12
N TYR A 52 -2.93 -2.35 3.11
CA TYR A 52 -1.67 -3.10 3.10
C TYR A 52 -1.56 -4.07 1.92
N SER A 53 -2.65 -4.75 1.58
CA SER A 53 -2.71 -5.66 0.42
C SER A 53 -2.46 -4.89 -0.89
N LYS A 54 -3.10 -3.72 -1.05
CA LYS A 54 -2.88 -2.86 -2.23
C LYS A 54 -1.46 -2.33 -2.29
N ASP A 55 -0.87 -1.94 -1.17
CA ASP A 55 0.52 -1.46 -1.13
C ASP A 55 1.51 -2.56 -1.53
N ALA A 56 1.29 -3.79 -1.06
CA ALA A 56 2.08 -4.95 -1.46
C ALA A 56 1.96 -5.23 -2.97
N GLU A 57 0.75 -5.15 -3.51
CA GLU A 57 0.50 -5.33 -4.93
C GLU A 57 1.15 -4.24 -5.79
N ILE A 58 1.07 -2.98 -5.37
CA ILE A 58 1.76 -1.86 -6.04
C ILE A 58 3.28 -2.10 -6.04
N ALA A 59 3.85 -2.55 -4.92
CA ALA A 59 5.27 -2.86 -4.84
C ALA A 59 5.67 -4.00 -5.81
N ARG A 60 4.84 -5.05 -5.90
CA ARG A 60 5.02 -6.15 -6.86
C ARG A 60 4.99 -5.65 -8.30
N LEU A 61 3.95 -4.90 -8.68
CA LEU A 61 3.79 -4.35 -10.03
C LEU A 61 4.92 -3.40 -10.41
N LYS A 62 5.41 -2.58 -9.48
CA LYS A 62 6.59 -1.71 -9.71
C LYS A 62 7.84 -2.52 -10.02
N LYS A 63 8.05 -3.64 -9.33
CA LYS A 63 9.19 -4.53 -9.59
C LYS A 63 9.07 -5.18 -10.97
N GLU A 64 7.89 -5.67 -11.31
CA GLU A 64 7.63 -6.26 -12.64
C GLU A 64 7.84 -5.25 -13.76
N LEU A 65 7.29 -4.04 -13.62
CA LEU A 65 7.48 -2.98 -14.60
C LEU A 65 8.96 -2.61 -14.78
N LYS A 66 9.75 -2.62 -13.70
CA LYS A 66 11.19 -2.39 -13.79
C LYS A 66 11.86 -3.47 -14.64
N VAL A 67 11.60 -4.74 -14.37
CA VAL A 67 12.15 -5.87 -15.15
C VAL A 67 11.75 -5.76 -16.61
N PHE A 68 10.49 -5.45 -16.91
CA PHE A 68 10.04 -5.25 -18.29
C PHE A 68 10.77 -4.11 -19.00
N LYS A 69 11.03 -2.99 -18.32
CA LYS A 69 11.80 -1.88 -18.88
C LYS A 69 13.25 -2.29 -19.15
N ASP A 70 13.89 -2.96 -18.20
CA ASP A 70 15.27 -3.39 -18.33
C ASP A 70 15.42 -4.34 -19.55
N LEU A 71 14.52 -5.32 -19.68
CA LEU A 71 14.49 -6.24 -20.84
C LEU A 71 14.17 -5.54 -22.17
N TYR A 72 13.28 -4.55 -22.15
CA TYR A 72 12.93 -3.79 -23.34
C TYR A 72 14.15 -3.03 -23.89
N PHE A 73 14.91 -2.36 -23.02
CA PHE A 73 16.12 -1.65 -23.43
C PHE A 73 17.23 -2.61 -23.87
N GLU A 74 17.41 -3.74 -23.18
CA GLU A 74 18.37 -4.77 -23.61
C GLU A 74 18.04 -5.29 -25.02
N LEU A 75 16.75 -5.50 -25.32
CA LEU A 75 16.31 -5.89 -26.66
C LEU A 75 16.61 -4.82 -27.70
N LEU A 76 16.34 -3.55 -27.40
CA LEU A 76 16.66 -2.44 -28.31
C LEU A 76 18.16 -2.37 -28.62
N GLU A 77 19.01 -2.46 -27.59
CA GLU A 77 20.47 -2.48 -27.77
C GLU A 77 20.91 -3.63 -28.67
N LYS A 78 20.33 -4.82 -28.49
CA LYS A 78 20.64 -5.98 -29.33
C LYS A 78 20.19 -5.81 -30.78
N VAL A 79 19.04 -5.18 -31.01
CA VAL A 79 18.58 -4.85 -32.37
C VAL A 79 19.51 -3.85 -33.03
N ASP A 80 19.89 -2.77 -32.35
CA ASP A 80 20.81 -1.75 -32.86
C ASP A 80 22.19 -2.33 -33.20
N GLU A 81 22.71 -3.23 -32.35
CA GLU A 81 23.96 -3.97 -32.61
C GLU A 81 23.87 -4.80 -33.90
N LEU A 82 22.76 -5.49 -34.13
CA LEU A 82 22.54 -6.32 -35.32
C LEU A 82 22.41 -5.47 -36.59
N GLU A 83 21.67 -4.37 -36.53
CA GLU A 83 21.55 -3.46 -37.66
C GLU A 83 22.91 -2.84 -38.04
N SER A 84 23.70 -2.45 -37.04
CA SER A 84 25.03 -1.88 -37.24
C SER A 84 25.99 -2.89 -37.87
N LYS A 85 25.93 -4.17 -37.46
CA LYS A 85 26.72 -5.25 -38.08
C LYS A 85 26.33 -5.49 -39.53
N ASN A 86 25.04 -5.49 -39.85
CA ASN A 86 24.56 -5.69 -41.22
C ASN A 86 24.97 -4.56 -42.17
N LYS A 87 25.02 -3.31 -41.69
CA LYS A 87 25.48 -2.15 -42.49
C LYS A 87 26.98 -2.16 -42.82
N ASN A 88 27.80 -2.77 -41.97
CA ASN A 88 29.25 -2.88 -42.18
C ASN A 88 29.66 -4.06 -43.08
N HIS A 89 28.72 -4.90 -43.50
CA HIS A 89 28.95 -6.06 -44.39
C HIS A 89 28.25 -5.93 -45.75
N SER A 90 27.57 -4.81 -46.02
CA SER A 90 27.12 -4.37 -47.35
C SER A 90 28.08 -3.33 -47.92
#